data_AF-U5YMF8-F1
#
_entry.id   AF-U5YMF8-F1
#
_cell.length_a   1.000
_cell.length_b   1.000
_cell.length_c   1.000
_cell.angle_alpha   90.00
_cell.angle_beta   90.00
_cell.angle_gamma   90.00
#
_symmetry.space_group_name_H-M   'P 1'
#
loop_
_entity.id
_entity.type
_entity.pdbx_description
1 polymer ?
#
loop_
_entity_poly.entity_id
_entity_poly.type
_entity_poly.pdbx_seq_one_letter_code
_entity_poly.pdbx_strand_id
1 'polypeptide(L)'
;MNGRPRQANSGKRIALSRTTRRPTVSVAAFHRPPEEGGARRRRVVVTHWIHPEVVDYLRRFCDPVVPVETEVLGRTQCLELAADADALIMCMADLVDDDFLAQCPRLRVISAVVKGYDNFDAEACARRGVWLTVLPDLLTAPTAELAVTLAVALGRRIREGDALVRAGRYEGWRPVLYGTGLYRSRVGVVGMGRLGRAVARRLSGFEPSEVLYYDRQPLGASEERRLGVRAAGLEELMGRCQVVLSLLPLAMDTRHLIGRDAIAAARPGQLLVNVGRGSVVDEDAVAAALDDGPLGGYAADVFGCEDRTAPGHLREVPRRLLTHPRTLLTPHLGSAVDAIRRDMGIAAARQVEQALSGRVPDHEVTAGLLRE
;
A
#
# COMPACT_ATOMS: atom_id res chain seq x y z
N MET A 1 -36.04 15.26 -61.04
CA MET A 1 -34.84 16.02 -60.68
C MET A 1 -34.31 15.50 -59.34
N ASN A 2 -33.14 14.87 -59.40
CA ASN A 2 -32.06 14.74 -58.40
C ASN A 2 -32.40 14.85 -56.89
N GLY A 3 -32.03 13.93 -56.00
CA GLY A 3 -31.20 12.75 -56.16
C GLY A 3 -30.86 12.05 -54.83
N ARG A 4 -30.56 10.76 -54.98
CA ARG A 4 -29.75 9.82 -54.18
C ARG A 4 -30.24 9.34 -52.78
N PRO A 5 -30.37 8.02 -52.60
CA PRO A 5 -30.52 7.39 -51.29
C PRO A 5 -29.16 7.21 -50.59
N ARG A 6 -29.10 7.41 -49.27
CA ARG A 6 -27.89 7.15 -48.48
C ARG A 6 -27.73 5.64 -48.26
N GLN A 7 -26.61 5.13 -48.73
CA GLN A 7 -26.15 3.76 -48.61
C GLN A 7 -25.98 3.33 -47.15
N ALA A 8 -26.29 2.05 -46.93
CA ALA A 8 -25.95 1.26 -45.77
C ALA A 8 -24.44 1.35 -45.47
N ASN A 9 -24.09 1.59 -44.21
CA ASN A 9 -22.75 1.34 -43.71
C ASN A 9 -22.84 0.22 -42.67
N SER A 10 -22.45 -0.97 -43.09
CA SER A 10 -22.26 -2.15 -42.26
C SER A 10 -21.20 -1.86 -41.20
N GLY A 11 -21.62 -1.79 -39.94
CA GLY A 11 -20.72 -1.70 -38.80
C GLY A 11 -19.78 -2.90 -38.78
N LYS A 12 -18.51 -2.67 -39.13
CA LYS A 12 -17.41 -3.62 -38.92
C LYS A 12 -17.32 -3.90 -37.42
N ARG A 13 -17.63 -5.15 -37.03
CA ARG A 13 -17.27 -5.72 -35.73
C ARG A 13 -15.74 -5.69 -35.61
N ILE A 14 -15.21 -4.80 -34.78
CA ILE A 14 -13.82 -4.85 -34.35
C ILE A 14 -13.71 -5.97 -33.31
N ALA A 15 -13.10 -7.08 -33.72
CA ALA A 15 -12.70 -8.14 -32.82
C ALA A 15 -11.59 -7.60 -31.90
N LEU A 16 -11.90 -7.46 -30.61
CA LEU A 16 -10.89 -7.22 -29.58
C LEU A 16 -10.11 -8.52 -29.36
N SER A 17 -8.98 -8.63 -30.04
CA SER A 17 -7.94 -9.61 -29.73
C SER A 17 -7.43 -9.35 -28.32
N ARG A 18 -7.83 -10.21 -27.37
CA ARG A 18 -7.26 -10.27 -26.02
C ARG A 18 -5.98 -11.09 -26.08
N THR A 19 -4.87 -10.41 -26.31
CA THR A 19 -3.53 -10.90 -25.96
C THR A 19 -2.78 -9.80 -25.24
N THR A 20 -3.14 -9.54 -23.98
CA THR A 20 -2.31 -8.75 -23.08
C THR A 20 -1.20 -9.64 -22.52
N ARG A 21 -0.15 -9.89 -23.32
CA ARG A 21 1.15 -10.24 -22.75
C ARG A 21 1.66 -8.97 -22.06
N ARG A 22 1.92 -9.04 -20.75
CA ARG A 22 2.66 -7.98 -20.04
C ARG A 22 3.99 -7.78 -20.79
N PRO A 23 4.42 -6.54 -21.08
CA PRO A 23 5.72 -6.31 -21.69
C PRO A 23 6.80 -6.87 -20.76
N THR A 24 7.72 -7.65 -21.32
CA THR A 24 8.94 -8.09 -20.63
C THR A 24 9.93 -6.93 -20.67
N VAL A 25 10.15 -6.28 -19.53
CA VAL A 25 11.20 -5.26 -19.36
C VAL A 25 12.56 -5.90 -19.67
N SER A 26 13.40 -5.31 -20.51
CA SER A 26 14.75 -5.84 -20.75
C SER A 26 15.69 -5.43 -19.62
N VAL A 27 16.64 -6.29 -19.22
CA VAL A 27 17.74 -5.93 -18.31
C VAL A 27 18.57 -4.75 -18.85
N ALA A 28 18.48 -4.46 -20.15
CA ALA A 28 19.04 -3.27 -20.79
C ALA A 28 18.41 -1.93 -20.34
N ALA A 29 17.28 -1.94 -19.64
CA ALA A 29 16.63 -0.75 -19.08
C ALA A 29 17.28 -0.25 -17.77
N PHE A 30 18.44 -0.78 -17.40
CA PHE A 30 19.20 -0.41 -16.21
C PHE A 30 20.51 0.28 -16.60
N HIS A 31 20.82 1.39 -15.93
CA HIS A 31 22.13 2.00 -16.08
C HIS A 31 23.16 1.15 -15.31
N ARG A 32 24.14 0.60 -16.04
CA ARG A 32 25.32 -0.07 -15.47
C ARG A 32 26.55 0.81 -15.68
N PRO A 33 27.40 1.01 -14.66
CA PRO A 33 28.66 1.69 -14.86
C PRO A 33 29.62 0.85 -15.73
N PRO A 34 30.56 1.49 -16.43
CA PRO A 34 31.59 0.79 -17.20
C PRO A 34 32.52 -0.03 -16.29
N GLU A 35 32.99 -1.19 -16.77
CA GLU A 35 34.00 -2.00 -16.08
C GLU A 35 35.39 -1.35 -16.25
N GLU A 36 35.90 -0.69 -15.21
CA GLU A 36 37.28 -0.19 -15.18
C GLU A 36 38.10 -0.84 -14.05
N GLY A 37 39.35 -1.20 -14.38
CA GLY A 37 40.28 -1.91 -13.51
C GLY A 37 40.79 -1.06 -12.34
N GLY A 38 40.07 -1.13 -11.22
CA GLY A 38 40.44 -0.60 -9.91
C GLY A 38 39.83 -1.44 -8.78
N ALA A 39 40.08 -1.10 -7.51
CA ALA A 39 39.44 -1.77 -6.38
C ALA A 39 37.91 -1.75 -6.56
N ARG A 40 37.30 -2.94 -6.66
CA ARG A 40 35.89 -3.10 -7.05
C ARG A 40 34.97 -2.27 -6.14
N ARG A 41 34.32 -1.26 -6.70
CA ARG A 41 33.29 -0.50 -6.01
C ARG A 41 32.09 -1.40 -5.66
N ARG A 42 31.44 -1.10 -4.54
CA ARG A 42 30.28 -1.88 -4.05
C ARG A 42 29.12 -1.74 -5.04
N ARG A 43 28.48 -2.86 -5.37
CA ARG A 43 27.33 -2.88 -6.28
C ARG A 43 26.04 -2.79 -5.48
N VAL A 44 25.27 -1.73 -5.68
CA VAL A 44 23.96 -1.53 -5.02
C VAL A 44 22.88 -1.59 -6.08
N VAL A 45 21.94 -2.51 -5.96
CA VAL A 45 20.82 -2.62 -6.92
C VAL A 45 19.58 -1.98 -6.31
N VAL A 46 18.92 -1.13 -7.09
CA VAL A 46 17.63 -0.55 -6.75
C VAL A 46 16.60 -1.18 -7.67
N THR A 47 15.52 -1.74 -7.10
CA THR A 47 14.52 -2.49 -7.90
C THR A 47 13.49 -1.60 -8.58
N HIS A 48 13.35 -0.35 -8.14
CA HIS A 48 12.35 0.61 -8.61
C HIS A 48 12.97 1.99 -8.83
N TRP A 49 12.27 2.83 -9.60
CA TRP A 49 12.71 4.20 -9.84
C TRP A 49 12.85 4.98 -8.52
N ILE A 50 13.90 5.79 -8.44
CA ILE A 50 14.20 6.67 -7.31
C ILE A 50 14.60 8.06 -7.81
N HIS A 51 14.45 9.06 -6.95
CA HIS A 51 14.80 10.44 -7.28
C HIS A 51 16.29 10.60 -7.63
N PRO A 52 16.65 11.50 -8.57
CA PRO A 52 18.04 11.74 -8.96
C PRO A 52 18.98 12.06 -7.78
N GLU A 53 18.50 12.80 -6.77
CA GLU A 53 19.30 13.15 -5.59
C GLU A 53 19.68 11.92 -4.75
N VAL A 54 18.85 10.87 -4.78
CA VAL A 54 19.13 9.58 -4.13
C VAL A 54 20.21 8.84 -4.91
N VAL A 55 20.13 8.86 -6.24
CA VAL A 55 21.18 8.29 -7.12
C VAL A 55 22.51 9.01 -6.88
N ASP A 56 22.50 10.33 -6.80
CA ASP A 56 23.68 11.13 -6.53
C ASP A 56 24.25 10.91 -5.13
N TYR A 57 23.40 10.63 -4.14
CA TYR A 57 23.84 10.18 -2.82
C TYR A 57 24.56 8.83 -2.91
N LEU A 58 23.95 7.83 -3.55
CA LEU A 58 24.52 6.48 -3.71
C LEU A 58 25.88 6.52 -4.44
N ARG A 59 25.98 7.33 -5.50
CA ARG A 59 27.21 7.52 -6.28
C ARG A 59 28.41 8.05 -5.48
N ARG A 60 28.21 8.51 -4.23
CA ARG A 60 29.32 8.94 -3.36
C ARG A 60 30.15 7.77 -2.86
N PHE A 61 29.55 6.59 -2.66
CA PHE A 61 30.21 5.46 -1.99
C PHE A 61 30.03 4.11 -2.71
N CYS A 62 29.20 4.04 -3.75
CA CYS A 62 28.96 2.80 -4.49
C CYS A 62 28.72 3.04 -5.98
N ASP A 63 28.56 1.93 -6.71
CA ASP A 63 28.11 1.88 -8.09
C ASP A 63 26.64 1.41 -8.12
N PRO A 64 25.68 2.36 -8.15
CA PRO A 64 24.27 2.01 -8.13
C PRO A 64 23.80 1.53 -9.51
N VAL A 65 23.08 0.41 -9.52
CA VAL A 65 22.32 -0.10 -10.66
C VAL A 65 20.87 0.29 -10.43
N VAL A 66 20.40 1.27 -11.21
CA VAL A 66 19.08 1.88 -11.07
C VAL A 66 18.26 1.69 -12.35
N PRO A 67 16.94 1.49 -12.24
CA PRO A 67 16.06 1.42 -13.40
C PRO A 67 15.89 2.82 -13.98
N VAL A 68 15.80 2.89 -15.31
CA VAL A 68 15.54 4.13 -16.05
C VAL A 68 14.04 4.45 -16.09
N GLU A 69 13.19 3.44 -15.95
CA GLU A 69 11.73 3.54 -16.04
C GLU A 69 11.04 3.13 -14.73
N THR A 70 9.74 3.40 -14.63
CA THR A 70 8.91 3.07 -13.46
C THR A 70 8.32 1.65 -13.50
N GLU A 71 8.74 0.82 -14.46
CA GLU A 71 8.23 -0.55 -14.57
C GLU A 71 8.78 -1.44 -13.44
N VAL A 72 7.92 -2.36 -12.96
CA VAL A 72 8.27 -3.29 -11.89
C VAL A 72 9.00 -4.49 -12.50
N LEU A 73 10.17 -4.80 -11.95
CA LEU A 73 10.93 -5.99 -12.33
C LEU A 73 10.21 -7.28 -11.93
N GLY A 74 10.24 -8.27 -12.82
CA GLY A 74 9.87 -9.64 -12.45
C GLY A 74 10.89 -10.25 -11.50
N ARG A 75 10.48 -11.23 -10.68
CA ARG A 75 11.36 -11.89 -9.70
C ARG A 75 12.67 -12.42 -10.31
N THR A 76 12.61 -13.06 -11.47
CA THR A 76 13.79 -13.57 -12.19
C THR A 76 14.78 -12.44 -12.53
N GLN A 77 14.28 -11.29 -12.95
CA GLN A 77 15.10 -10.13 -13.30
C GLN A 77 15.71 -9.48 -12.07
N CYS A 78 14.93 -9.37 -10.98
CA CYS A 78 15.48 -8.95 -9.68
C CYS A 78 16.63 -9.87 -9.25
N LEU A 79 16.46 -11.19 -9.36
CA LEU A 79 17.49 -12.18 -9.01
C LEU A 79 18.74 -12.03 -9.88
N GLU A 80 18.59 -11.92 -11.19
CA GLU A 80 19.72 -11.72 -12.11
C GLU A 80 20.53 -10.46 -11.77
N LEU A 81 19.87 -9.38 -11.35
CA LEU A 81 20.56 -8.17 -10.92
C LEU A 81 21.20 -8.32 -9.54
N ALA A 82 20.52 -9.03 -8.62
CA ALA A 82 20.89 -9.19 -7.21
C ALA A 82 22.01 -10.22 -6.98
N ALA A 83 22.21 -11.19 -7.88
CA ALA A 83 23.14 -12.31 -7.68
C ALA A 83 24.57 -11.86 -7.28
N ASP A 84 25.06 -10.77 -7.87
CA ASP A 84 26.40 -10.20 -7.60
C ASP A 84 26.38 -8.90 -6.79
N ALA A 85 25.23 -8.53 -6.23
CA ALA A 85 25.04 -7.29 -5.48
C ALA A 85 25.60 -7.37 -4.06
N ASP A 86 26.17 -6.27 -3.58
CA ASP A 86 26.58 -6.09 -2.18
C ASP A 86 25.41 -5.60 -1.31
N ALA A 87 24.44 -4.89 -1.90
CA ALA A 87 23.25 -4.38 -1.24
C ALA A 87 22.05 -4.25 -2.20
N LEU A 88 20.84 -4.32 -1.65
CA LEU A 88 19.59 -4.07 -2.37
C LEU A 88 18.81 -2.92 -1.72
N ILE A 89 18.20 -2.06 -2.53
CA ILE A 89 17.13 -1.15 -2.13
C ILE A 89 15.84 -1.64 -2.79
N MET A 90 14.88 -2.08 -1.96
CA MET A 90 13.68 -2.79 -2.40
C MET A 90 12.41 -2.07 -1.93
N CYS A 91 11.28 -2.33 -2.59
CA CYS A 91 9.98 -1.70 -2.32
C CYS A 91 8.89 -2.74 -1.99
N MET A 92 7.65 -2.29 -1.79
CA MET A 92 6.50 -3.15 -1.45
C MET A 92 6.24 -4.30 -2.44
N ALA A 93 6.56 -4.13 -3.72
CA ALA A 93 6.29 -5.14 -4.75
C ALA A 93 7.27 -6.33 -4.73
N ASP A 94 8.41 -6.16 -4.06
CA ASP A 94 9.46 -7.16 -4.00
C ASP A 94 9.10 -8.31 -3.05
N LEU A 95 9.71 -9.47 -3.24
CA LEU A 95 9.54 -10.65 -2.38
C LEU A 95 10.90 -11.30 -2.17
N VAL A 96 11.32 -11.38 -0.91
CA VAL A 96 12.59 -11.98 -0.51
C VAL A 96 12.33 -13.12 0.46
N ASP A 97 12.65 -14.32 0.00
CA ASP A 97 12.58 -15.59 0.74
C ASP A 97 13.99 -16.21 0.80
N ASP A 98 14.12 -17.35 1.49
CA ASP A 98 15.41 -18.03 1.62
C ASP A 98 16.03 -18.45 0.28
N ASP A 99 15.21 -18.87 -0.68
CA ASP A 99 15.64 -19.24 -2.05
C ASP A 99 16.22 -18.04 -2.81
N PHE A 100 15.65 -16.85 -2.61
CA PHE A 100 16.19 -15.62 -3.20
C PHE A 100 17.56 -15.29 -2.61
N LEU A 101 17.66 -15.36 -1.28
CA LEU A 101 18.89 -15.05 -0.55
C LEU A 101 20.01 -16.06 -0.84
N ALA A 102 19.67 -17.33 -1.05
CA ALA A 102 20.63 -18.39 -1.43
C ALA A 102 21.38 -18.09 -2.73
N GLN A 103 20.75 -17.36 -3.64
CA GLN A 103 21.31 -16.98 -4.94
C GLN A 103 22.10 -15.66 -4.89
N CYS A 104 22.14 -14.99 -3.74
CA CYS A 104 22.80 -13.70 -3.56
C CYS A 104 23.93 -13.79 -2.51
N PRO A 105 24.99 -14.58 -2.73
CA PRO A 105 26.00 -14.93 -1.71
C PRO A 105 26.84 -13.75 -1.21
N ARG A 106 26.79 -12.61 -1.92
CA ARG A 106 27.54 -11.38 -1.60
C ARG A 106 26.71 -10.35 -0.83
N LEU A 107 25.42 -10.59 -0.71
CA LEU A 107 24.50 -9.62 -0.18
C LEU A 107 24.79 -9.36 1.29
N ARG A 108 24.88 -8.09 1.68
CA ARG A 108 25.14 -7.68 3.07
C ARG A 108 23.95 -6.97 3.71
N VAL A 109 23.13 -6.31 2.90
CA VAL A 109 21.98 -5.53 3.39
C VAL A 109 20.87 -5.45 2.35
N ILE A 110 19.64 -5.53 2.82
CA ILE A 110 18.42 -5.17 2.11
C ILE A 110 17.82 -3.98 2.84
N SER A 111 17.80 -2.82 2.19
CA SER A 111 17.07 -1.65 2.67
C SER A 111 15.69 -1.61 2.03
N ALA A 112 14.66 -1.96 2.81
CA ALA A 112 13.30 -2.00 2.33
C ALA A 112 12.62 -0.64 2.57
N VAL A 113 12.17 -0.01 1.48
CA VAL A 113 11.52 1.31 1.44
C VAL A 113 10.04 1.17 1.82
N VAL A 114 9.80 0.55 2.98
CA VAL A 114 8.51 0.10 3.49
C VAL A 114 8.46 0.25 5.01
N LYS A 115 7.26 0.21 5.59
CA LYS A 115 7.07 0.17 7.05
C LYS A 115 6.96 -1.25 7.61
N GLY A 116 6.16 -2.09 6.95
CA GLY A 116 6.02 -3.50 7.26
C GLY A 116 6.80 -4.35 6.26
N TYR A 117 7.31 -5.49 6.71
CA TYR A 117 8.22 -6.34 5.95
C TYR A 117 7.66 -7.75 5.77
N ASP A 118 6.34 -7.89 5.66
CA ASP A 118 5.59 -9.16 5.57
C ASP A 118 5.98 -10.00 4.32
N ASN A 119 6.65 -9.36 3.35
CA ASN A 119 7.18 -9.89 2.10
C ASN A 119 8.70 -10.13 2.14
N PHE A 120 9.35 -9.96 3.29
CA PHE A 120 10.78 -10.21 3.49
C PHE A 120 10.96 -11.20 4.65
N ASP A 121 11.60 -12.33 4.37
CA ASP A 121 11.96 -13.32 5.38
C ASP A 121 13.16 -12.80 6.21
N ALA A 122 12.84 -12.10 7.30
CA ALA A 122 13.83 -11.52 8.20
C ALA A 122 14.69 -12.59 8.89
N GLU A 123 14.14 -13.77 9.16
CA GLU A 123 14.88 -14.89 9.77
C GLU A 123 15.89 -15.47 8.78
N ALA A 124 15.49 -15.66 7.52
CA ALA A 124 16.42 -16.06 6.46
C ALA A 124 17.53 -15.03 6.22
N CYS A 125 17.20 -13.74 6.28
CA CYS A 125 18.20 -12.68 6.22
C CYS A 125 19.22 -12.83 7.35
N ALA A 126 18.75 -13.02 8.60
CA ALA A 126 19.61 -13.19 9.76
C ALA A 126 20.51 -14.44 9.67
N ARG A 127 19.95 -15.61 9.32
CA ARG A 127 20.73 -16.86 9.14
C ARG A 127 21.87 -16.74 8.14
N ARG A 128 21.74 -15.80 7.19
CA ARG A 128 22.72 -15.55 6.11
C ARG A 128 23.61 -14.34 6.37
N GLY A 129 23.50 -13.70 7.54
CA GLY A 129 24.28 -12.51 7.87
C GLY A 129 23.91 -11.27 7.05
N VAL A 130 22.69 -11.22 6.51
CA VAL A 130 22.17 -10.10 5.73
C VAL A 130 21.33 -9.22 6.64
N TRP A 131 21.67 -7.94 6.73
CA TRP A 131 20.85 -6.96 7.44
C TRP A 131 19.56 -6.69 6.66
N LEU A 132 18.43 -6.66 7.34
CA LEU A 132 17.17 -6.14 6.79
C LEU A 132 16.79 -4.86 7.53
N THR A 133 16.49 -3.80 6.79
CA THR A 133 16.11 -2.50 7.37
C THR A 133 14.78 -2.02 6.81
N VAL A 134 14.06 -1.24 7.61
CA VAL A 134 12.77 -0.64 7.24
C VAL A 134 12.76 0.88 7.51
N LEU A 135 11.70 1.55 7.08
CA LEU A 135 11.45 2.97 7.34
C LEU A 135 10.19 3.13 8.21
N PRO A 136 10.30 3.18 9.55
CA PRO A 136 9.13 3.09 10.42
C PRO A 136 8.23 4.35 10.43
N ASP A 137 8.81 5.52 10.17
CA ASP A 137 8.19 6.80 10.55
C ASP A 137 7.65 7.61 9.36
N LEU A 138 8.41 7.69 8.25
CA LEU A 138 8.12 8.59 7.12
C LEU A 138 6.77 8.33 6.43
N LEU A 139 6.24 7.10 6.50
CA LEU A 139 4.97 6.74 5.85
C LEU A 139 3.75 7.12 6.70
N THR A 140 3.91 7.31 8.01
CA THR A 140 2.75 7.37 8.93
C THR A 140 1.86 8.58 8.70
N ALA A 141 2.44 9.76 8.50
CA ALA A 141 1.68 10.99 8.28
C ALA A 141 0.93 11.00 6.94
N PRO A 142 1.57 10.76 5.78
CA PRO A 142 0.85 10.76 4.50
C PRO A 142 -0.21 9.65 4.42
N THR A 143 0.03 8.47 5.03
CA THR A 143 -0.99 7.40 5.02
C THR A 143 -2.19 7.78 5.88
N ALA A 144 -1.98 8.48 7.01
CA ALA A 144 -3.08 8.98 7.82
C ALA A 144 -3.90 10.05 7.08
N GLU A 145 -3.26 10.88 6.27
CA GLU A 145 -3.93 11.88 5.40
C GLU A 145 -4.78 11.20 4.34
N LEU A 146 -4.22 10.19 3.67
CA LEU A 146 -4.96 9.41 2.67
C LEU A 146 -6.15 8.67 3.30
N ALA A 147 -5.98 8.07 4.48
CA ALA A 147 -7.07 7.36 5.18
C ALA A 147 -8.29 8.25 5.43
N VAL A 148 -8.06 9.45 5.98
CA VAL A 148 -9.14 10.42 6.25
C VAL A 148 -9.71 10.97 4.94
N THR A 149 -8.86 11.20 3.94
CA THR A 149 -9.29 11.64 2.60
C THR A 149 -10.21 10.61 1.95
N LEU A 150 -9.86 9.33 1.96
CA LEU A 150 -10.68 8.25 1.43
C LEU A 150 -12.01 8.13 2.18
N ALA A 151 -12.01 8.28 3.51
CA ALA A 151 -13.24 8.29 4.31
C ALA A 151 -14.20 9.43 3.89
N VAL A 152 -13.67 10.65 3.78
CA VAL A 152 -14.45 11.82 3.34
C VAL A 152 -14.91 11.65 1.90
N ALA A 153 -14.01 11.27 0.99
CA ALA A 153 -14.31 11.17 -0.44
C ALA A 153 -15.33 10.08 -0.75
N LEU A 154 -15.23 8.93 -0.06
CA LEU A 154 -16.22 7.85 -0.13
C LEU A 154 -17.58 8.32 0.41
N GLY A 155 -17.60 8.89 1.63
CA GLY A 155 -18.85 9.33 2.27
C GLY A 155 -19.54 10.47 1.53
N ARG A 156 -18.78 11.33 0.85
CA ARG A 156 -19.29 12.45 0.04
C ARG A 156 -19.48 12.10 -1.43
N ARG A 157 -19.31 10.83 -1.81
CA ARG A 157 -19.53 10.31 -3.18
C ARG A 157 -18.76 11.11 -4.24
N ILE A 158 -17.53 11.53 -3.91
CA ILE A 158 -16.74 12.46 -4.73
C ILE A 158 -16.46 11.90 -6.11
N ARG A 159 -16.14 10.60 -6.23
CA ARG A 159 -15.89 9.93 -7.52
C ARG A 159 -17.09 10.06 -8.47
N GLU A 160 -18.29 9.94 -7.93
CA GLU A 160 -19.53 10.00 -8.71
C GLU A 160 -19.89 11.44 -9.07
N GLY A 161 -19.66 12.38 -8.15
CA GLY A 161 -19.82 13.80 -8.41
C GLY A 161 -18.86 14.34 -9.48
N ASP A 162 -17.57 14.00 -9.39
CA ASP A 162 -16.56 14.36 -10.40
C ASP A 162 -16.95 13.80 -11.78
N ALA A 163 -17.32 12.52 -11.86
CA ALA A 163 -17.75 11.89 -13.10
C ALA A 163 -18.99 12.58 -13.71
N LEU A 164 -19.97 12.98 -12.89
CA LEU A 164 -21.16 13.69 -13.35
C LEU A 164 -20.82 15.04 -13.99
N VAL A 165 -19.95 15.82 -13.34
CA VAL A 165 -19.52 17.13 -13.85
C VAL A 165 -18.72 16.98 -15.13
N ARG A 166 -17.75 16.05 -15.17
CA ARG A 166 -16.94 15.78 -16.37
C ARG A 166 -17.74 15.24 -17.55
N ALA A 167 -18.87 14.59 -17.29
CA ALA A 167 -19.81 14.15 -18.32
C ALA A 167 -20.65 15.29 -18.91
N GLY A 168 -20.47 16.55 -18.47
CA GLY A 168 -21.24 17.69 -18.95
C GLY A 168 -22.70 17.70 -18.48
N ARG A 169 -23.03 16.93 -17.44
CA ARG A 169 -24.39 16.75 -16.91
C ARG A 169 -24.71 17.64 -15.70
N TYR A 170 -23.87 18.62 -15.42
CA TYR A 170 -24.08 19.53 -14.31
C TYR A 170 -25.06 20.63 -14.71
N GLU A 171 -26.27 20.59 -14.13
CA GLU A 171 -27.36 21.54 -14.40
C GLU A 171 -27.65 22.45 -13.19
N GLY A 172 -26.64 22.69 -12.36
CA GLY A 172 -26.78 23.38 -11.07
C GLY A 172 -27.10 22.44 -9.90
N TRP A 173 -27.47 23.02 -8.76
CA TRP A 173 -27.80 22.25 -7.56
C TRP A 173 -29.01 21.33 -7.79
N ARG A 174 -28.88 20.10 -7.29
CA ARG A 174 -29.89 19.04 -7.33
C ARG A 174 -29.82 18.25 -6.02
N PRO A 175 -30.94 17.72 -5.50
CA PRO A 175 -30.98 16.90 -4.29
C PRO A 175 -30.52 15.46 -4.58
N VAL A 176 -29.30 15.30 -5.09
CA VAL A 176 -28.68 14.02 -5.46
C VAL A 176 -27.32 13.89 -4.79
N LEU A 177 -26.77 12.67 -4.74
CA LEU A 177 -25.46 12.37 -4.15
C LEU A 177 -25.35 12.74 -2.66
N TYR A 178 -26.46 12.79 -1.93
CA TYR A 178 -26.41 12.81 -0.46
C TYR A 178 -25.69 11.56 0.06
N GLY A 179 -24.88 11.77 1.09
CA GLY A 179 -24.02 10.74 1.66
C GLY A 179 -23.73 11.01 3.13
N THR A 180 -22.66 10.42 3.64
CA THR A 180 -22.31 10.40 5.07
C THR A 180 -21.13 11.33 5.33
N GLY A 181 -21.28 12.23 6.30
CA GLY A 181 -20.21 13.10 6.79
C GLY A 181 -19.53 12.54 8.05
N LEU A 182 -18.36 13.09 8.39
CA LEU A 182 -17.66 12.77 9.65
C LEU A 182 -18.19 13.59 10.85
N TYR A 183 -18.73 14.79 10.61
CA TYR A 183 -19.33 15.64 11.63
C TYR A 183 -20.44 14.91 12.39
N ARG A 184 -20.34 14.87 13.72
CA ARG A 184 -21.27 14.16 14.62
C ARG A 184 -21.45 12.68 14.32
N SER A 185 -20.54 12.08 13.56
CA SER A 185 -20.53 10.64 13.30
C SER A 185 -19.81 9.88 14.42
N ARG A 186 -20.02 8.58 14.48
CA ARG A 186 -19.21 7.61 15.23
C ARG A 186 -18.22 6.97 14.26
N VAL A 187 -16.94 7.13 14.54
CA VAL A 187 -15.86 6.59 13.71
C VAL A 187 -15.18 5.45 14.45
N GLY A 188 -14.96 4.33 13.75
CA GLY A 188 -14.27 3.17 14.26
C GLY A 188 -12.86 3.10 13.69
N VAL A 189 -11.86 2.86 14.53
CA VAL A 189 -10.46 2.69 14.13
C VAL A 189 -10.00 1.29 14.55
N VAL A 190 -9.75 0.41 13.57
CA VAL A 190 -9.25 -0.95 13.80
C VAL A 190 -7.72 -0.91 13.67
N GLY A 191 -7.03 -0.95 14.81
CA GLY A 191 -5.59 -0.76 14.97
C GLY A 191 -5.22 0.64 15.49
N MET A 192 -4.63 0.70 16.70
CA MET A 192 -4.27 1.94 17.42
C MET A 192 -2.75 2.08 17.66
N GLY A 193 -1.96 1.54 16.73
CA GLY A 193 -0.53 1.82 16.60
C GLY A 193 -0.22 3.25 16.12
N ARG A 194 0.98 3.47 15.58
CA ARG A 194 1.42 4.81 15.10
C ARG A 194 0.45 5.43 14.08
N LEU A 195 -0.05 4.63 13.14
CA LEU A 195 -1.00 5.07 12.11
C LEU A 195 -2.37 5.41 12.71
N GLY A 196 -2.93 4.53 13.54
CA GLY A 196 -4.19 4.78 14.24
C GLY A 196 -4.18 6.05 15.09
N ARG A 197 -3.09 6.29 15.83
CA ARG A 197 -2.92 7.54 16.60
C ARG A 197 -2.82 8.78 15.70
N ALA A 198 -2.16 8.67 14.55
CA ALA A 198 -2.05 9.76 13.59
C ALA A 198 -3.39 10.08 12.90
N VAL A 199 -4.21 9.06 12.64
CA VAL A 199 -5.56 9.18 12.12
C VAL A 199 -6.49 9.78 13.19
N ALA A 200 -6.50 9.27 14.42
CA ALA A 200 -7.30 9.80 15.52
C ALA A 200 -7.07 11.30 15.76
N ARG A 201 -5.80 11.74 15.75
CA ARG A 201 -5.45 13.16 15.85
C ARG A 201 -6.00 14.02 14.71
N ARG A 202 -6.13 13.48 13.49
CA ARG A 202 -6.68 14.20 12.34
C ARG A 202 -8.20 14.21 12.36
N LEU A 203 -8.80 13.11 12.81
CA LEU A 203 -10.26 12.98 12.95
C LEU A 203 -10.85 13.98 13.95
N SER A 204 -10.11 14.39 14.98
CA SER A 204 -10.60 15.35 15.98
C SER A 204 -11.07 16.68 15.36
N GLY A 205 -10.42 17.15 14.30
CA GLY A 205 -10.80 18.36 13.57
C GLY A 205 -12.08 18.23 12.74
N PHE A 206 -12.64 17.03 12.59
CA PHE A 206 -13.92 16.78 11.93
C PHE A 206 -15.09 16.70 12.93
N GLU A 207 -14.82 16.85 14.22
CA GLU A 207 -15.81 16.84 15.31
C GLU A 207 -16.76 15.62 15.25
N PRO A 208 -16.23 14.38 15.23
CA PRO A 208 -17.06 13.20 15.42
C PRO A 208 -17.70 13.21 16.81
N SER A 209 -18.87 12.62 16.95
CA SER A 209 -19.52 12.43 18.26
C SER A 209 -18.76 11.45 19.15
N GLU A 210 -18.09 10.46 18.56
CA GLU A 210 -17.37 9.40 19.26
C GLU A 210 -16.34 8.77 18.32
N VAL A 211 -15.14 8.48 18.83
CA VAL A 211 -14.16 7.65 18.12
C VAL A 211 -13.92 6.38 18.95
N LEU A 212 -14.37 5.25 18.40
CA LEU A 212 -14.10 3.93 18.96
C LEU A 212 -12.86 3.35 18.33
N TYR A 213 -12.10 2.56 19.08
CA TYR A 213 -11.03 1.78 18.50
C TYR A 213 -10.98 0.35 19.03
N TYR A 214 -10.47 -0.53 18.18
CA TYR A 214 -10.12 -1.90 18.52
C TYR A 214 -8.62 -2.08 18.35
N ASP A 215 -7.95 -2.60 19.37
CA ASP A 215 -6.57 -3.06 19.32
C ASP A 215 -6.39 -4.21 20.32
N ARG A 216 -5.50 -5.17 20.02
CA ARG A 216 -5.17 -6.26 20.96
C ARG A 216 -4.52 -5.72 22.24
N GLN A 217 -3.78 -4.62 22.10
CA GLN A 217 -3.16 -3.91 23.21
C GLN A 217 -3.80 -2.52 23.34
N PRO A 218 -4.79 -2.36 24.22
CA PRO A 218 -5.45 -1.07 24.40
C PRO A 218 -4.46 -0.01 24.91
N LEU A 219 -4.75 1.23 24.56
CA LEU A 219 -4.04 2.38 25.09
C LEU A 219 -4.26 2.53 26.60
N GLY A 220 -3.30 3.16 27.27
CA GLY A 220 -3.53 3.63 28.63
C GLY A 220 -4.58 4.74 28.67
N ALA A 221 -5.35 4.82 29.75
CA ALA A 221 -6.46 5.77 29.90
C ALA A 221 -6.06 7.25 29.70
N SER A 222 -4.82 7.63 30.00
CA SER A 222 -4.31 8.99 29.73
C SER A 222 -4.17 9.28 28.23
N GLU A 223 -3.73 8.30 27.45
CA GLU A 223 -3.60 8.43 26.00
C GLU A 223 -4.97 8.43 25.31
N GLU A 224 -5.91 7.60 25.78
CA GLU A 224 -7.31 7.63 25.32
C GLU A 224 -7.93 9.01 25.49
N ARG A 225 -7.82 9.60 26.70
CA ARG A 225 -8.31 10.96 26.96
C ARG A 225 -7.63 12.00 26.08
N ARG A 226 -6.31 11.90 25.89
CA ARG A 226 -5.56 12.86 25.05
C ARG A 226 -5.97 12.79 23.58
N LEU A 227 -6.29 11.60 23.09
CA LEU A 227 -6.70 11.38 21.69
C LEU A 227 -8.22 11.53 21.47
N GLY A 228 -9.01 11.57 22.54
CA GLY A 228 -10.47 11.59 22.45
C GLY A 228 -11.06 10.29 21.90
N VAL A 229 -10.44 9.15 22.22
CA VAL A 229 -10.84 7.82 21.73
C VAL A 229 -11.23 6.90 22.88
N ARG A 230 -12.03 5.87 22.60
CA ARG A 230 -12.43 4.85 23.57
C ARG A 230 -12.24 3.45 23.02
N ALA A 231 -11.63 2.55 23.80
CA ALA A 231 -11.54 1.14 23.43
C ALA A 231 -12.94 0.50 23.33
N ALA A 232 -13.09 -0.41 22.37
CA ALA A 232 -14.29 -1.23 22.17
C ALA A 232 -13.90 -2.60 21.61
N GLY A 233 -14.79 -3.59 21.78
CA GLY A 233 -14.69 -4.85 21.04
C GLY A 233 -14.95 -4.63 19.55
N LEU A 234 -14.41 -5.51 18.69
CA LEU A 234 -14.57 -5.39 17.23
C LEU A 234 -16.05 -5.38 16.84
N GLU A 235 -16.85 -6.28 17.40
CA GLU A 235 -18.30 -6.35 17.13
C GLU A 235 -19.02 -5.06 17.56
N GLU A 236 -18.74 -4.52 18.75
CA GLU A 236 -19.30 -3.24 19.20
C GLU A 236 -18.95 -2.10 18.23
N LEU A 237 -17.68 -2.04 17.82
CA LEU A 237 -17.19 -1.02 16.89
C LEU A 237 -17.92 -1.13 15.54
N MET A 238 -18.02 -2.33 14.96
CA MET A 238 -18.74 -2.58 13.71
C MET A 238 -20.24 -2.25 13.85
N GLY A 239 -20.86 -2.57 14.98
CA GLY A 239 -22.28 -2.33 15.24
C GLY A 239 -22.65 -0.88 15.57
N ARG A 240 -21.68 0.00 15.88
CA ARG A 240 -21.95 1.39 16.30
C ARG A 240 -21.48 2.46 15.33
N CYS A 241 -20.42 2.20 14.57
CA CYS A 241 -19.76 3.23 13.76
C CYS A 241 -20.45 3.43 12.39
N GLN A 242 -20.49 4.68 11.92
CA GLN A 242 -20.89 4.99 10.54
C GLN A 242 -19.71 4.79 9.57
N VAL A 243 -18.48 5.04 10.03
CA VAL A 243 -17.25 4.91 9.25
C VAL A 243 -16.27 4.05 10.04
N VAL A 244 -15.68 3.04 9.40
CA VAL A 244 -14.66 2.16 9.99
C VAL A 244 -13.39 2.23 9.16
N LEU A 245 -12.26 2.47 9.82
CA LEU A 245 -10.92 2.55 9.24
C LEU A 245 -10.10 1.33 9.68
N SER A 246 -9.73 0.47 8.74
CA SER A 246 -8.82 -0.66 8.95
C SER A 246 -7.37 -0.23 8.73
N LEU A 247 -6.57 -0.26 9.81
CA LEU A 247 -5.21 0.26 9.86
C LEU A 247 -4.21 -0.78 10.40
N LEU A 248 -4.63 -2.03 10.59
CA LEU A 248 -3.79 -3.10 11.12
C LEU A 248 -2.76 -3.57 10.09
N PRO A 249 -1.57 -4.02 10.56
CA PRO A 249 -0.68 -4.83 9.74
C PRO A 249 -1.29 -6.21 9.46
N LEU A 250 -0.72 -6.93 8.49
CA LEU A 250 -1.08 -8.30 8.21
C LEU A 250 -0.26 -9.24 9.09
N ALA A 251 -0.96 -10.12 9.79
CA ALA A 251 -0.43 -11.22 10.56
C ALA A 251 -1.43 -12.38 10.50
N MET A 252 -1.03 -13.55 11.00
CA MET A 252 -1.91 -14.73 11.00
C MET A 252 -3.25 -14.50 11.69
N ASP A 253 -3.27 -13.68 12.75
CA ASP A 253 -4.45 -13.38 13.56
C ASP A 253 -5.24 -12.14 13.09
N THR A 254 -4.65 -11.29 12.26
CA THR A 254 -5.35 -10.13 11.66
C THR A 254 -5.89 -10.43 10.27
N ARG A 255 -5.49 -11.56 9.68
CA ARG A 255 -5.98 -11.99 8.38
C ARG A 255 -7.50 -12.21 8.40
N HIS A 256 -8.19 -11.55 7.48
CA HIS A 256 -9.66 -11.55 7.36
C HIS A 256 -10.35 -11.24 8.70
N LEU A 257 -9.70 -10.47 9.59
CA LEU A 257 -10.29 -10.02 10.84
C LEU A 257 -11.59 -9.25 10.57
N ILE A 258 -11.59 -8.44 9.52
CA ILE A 258 -12.81 -7.86 8.96
C ILE A 258 -13.33 -8.80 7.86
N GLY A 259 -13.81 -9.95 8.31
CA GLY A 259 -14.41 -11.00 7.50
C GLY A 259 -15.94 -10.95 7.53
N ARG A 260 -16.58 -12.05 7.09
CA ARG A 260 -18.05 -12.17 7.04
C ARG A 260 -18.73 -11.85 8.37
N ASP A 261 -18.22 -12.37 9.48
CA ASP A 261 -18.85 -12.22 10.80
C ASP A 261 -18.77 -10.77 11.30
N ALA A 262 -17.59 -10.14 11.18
CA ALA A 262 -17.42 -8.73 11.52
C ALA A 262 -18.29 -7.81 10.63
N ILE A 263 -18.39 -8.13 9.34
CA ILE A 263 -19.25 -7.40 8.40
C ILE A 263 -20.73 -7.63 8.70
N ALA A 264 -21.14 -8.81 9.17
CA ALA A 264 -22.53 -9.08 9.55
C ALA A 264 -22.99 -8.22 10.74
N ALA A 265 -22.06 -7.88 11.64
CA ALA A 265 -22.31 -6.94 12.75
C ALA A 265 -22.36 -5.47 12.30
N ALA A 266 -22.02 -5.16 11.05
CA ALA A 266 -21.96 -3.78 10.56
C ALA A 266 -23.34 -3.11 10.52
N ARG A 267 -23.36 -1.80 10.76
CA ARG A 267 -24.58 -1.01 10.58
C ARG A 267 -24.97 -0.89 9.10
N PRO A 268 -26.28 -0.83 8.77
CA PRO A 268 -26.73 -0.46 7.44
C PRO A 268 -26.16 0.89 6.99
N GLY A 269 -25.60 0.92 5.79
CA GLY A 269 -24.96 2.10 5.20
C GLY A 269 -23.55 2.39 5.73
N GLN A 270 -22.92 1.48 6.48
CA GLN A 270 -21.58 1.70 7.03
C GLN A 270 -20.53 1.81 5.92
N LEU A 271 -19.59 2.75 6.08
CA LEU A 271 -18.46 2.94 5.19
C LEU A 271 -17.24 2.23 5.77
N LEU A 272 -16.59 1.39 4.97
CA LEU A 272 -15.35 0.72 5.33
C LEU A 272 -14.18 1.28 4.50
N VAL A 273 -13.09 1.65 5.16
CA VAL A 273 -11.87 2.18 4.53
C VAL A 273 -10.68 1.33 4.95
N ASN A 274 -9.92 0.80 3.99
CA ASN A 274 -8.73 0.00 4.25
C ASN A 274 -7.47 0.67 3.69
N VAL A 275 -6.54 1.04 4.58
CA VAL A 275 -5.20 1.54 4.21
C VAL A 275 -4.08 0.82 4.96
N GLY A 276 -4.40 -0.27 5.67
CA GLY A 276 -3.44 -1.09 6.42
C GLY A 276 -2.79 -2.14 5.52
N ARG A 277 -3.48 -3.26 5.36
CA ARG A 277 -3.12 -4.36 4.45
C ARG A 277 -4.39 -4.96 3.84
N GLY A 278 -4.29 -5.44 2.60
CA GLY A 278 -5.43 -5.98 1.86
C GLY A 278 -6.07 -7.16 2.56
N SER A 279 -5.27 -8.17 2.89
CA SER A 279 -5.71 -9.45 3.48
C SER A 279 -6.17 -9.35 4.94
N VAL A 280 -6.21 -8.15 5.54
CA VAL A 280 -6.91 -7.94 6.82
C VAL A 280 -8.43 -7.93 6.62
N VAL A 281 -8.87 -7.59 5.39
CA VAL A 281 -10.27 -7.54 4.99
C VAL A 281 -10.55 -8.67 4.02
N ASP A 282 -11.65 -9.41 4.23
CA ASP A 282 -12.14 -10.38 3.23
C ASP A 282 -12.85 -9.63 2.10
N GLU A 283 -12.15 -9.42 0.98
CA GLU A 283 -12.65 -8.64 -0.16
C GLU A 283 -13.88 -9.26 -0.84
N ASP A 284 -14.02 -10.58 -0.80
CA ASP A 284 -15.20 -11.26 -1.34
C ASP A 284 -16.41 -11.06 -0.41
N ALA A 285 -16.19 -11.06 0.91
CA ALA A 285 -17.21 -10.70 1.88
C ALA A 285 -17.64 -9.24 1.75
N VAL A 286 -16.69 -8.32 1.51
CA VAL A 286 -17.00 -6.91 1.22
C VAL A 286 -17.82 -6.78 -0.05
N ALA A 287 -17.43 -7.45 -1.15
CA ALA A 287 -18.18 -7.41 -2.40
C ALA A 287 -19.62 -7.91 -2.23
N ALA A 288 -19.81 -9.00 -1.48
CA ALA A 288 -21.15 -9.50 -1.13
C ALA A 288 -21.94 -8.51 -0.27
N ALA A 289 -21.30 -7.90 0.72
CA ALA A 289 -21.95 -6.98 1.64
C ALA A 289 -22.25 -5.61 1.02
N LEU A 290 -21.56 -5.23 -0.05
CA LEU A 290 -21.93 -4.09 -0.86
C LEU A 290 -23.23 -4.39 -1.59
N ASP A 291 -23.34 -5.49 -2.33
CA ASP A 291 -24.52 -5.79 -3.15
C ASP A 291 -25.79 -5.94 -2.32
N ASP A 292 -25.78 -6.83 -1.31
CA ASP A 292 -26.98 -7.24 -0.57
C ASP A 292 -26.86 -7.09 0.95
N GLY A 293 -25.80 -6.42 1.44
CA GLY A 293 -25.48 -6.35 2.85
C GLY A 293 -25.42 -4.94 3.46
N PRO A 294 -24.82 -4.81 4.65
CA PRO A 294 -24.87 -3.57 5.42
C PRO A 294 -23.93 -2.47 4.88
N LEU A 295 -23.00 -2.76 3.98
CA LEU A 295 -21.98 -1.78 3.57
C LEU A 295 -22.55 -0.74 2.59
N GLY A 296 -22.47 0.52 3.01
CA GLY A 296 -22.79 1.70 2.19
C GLY A 296 -21.68 2.09 1.22
N GLY A 297 -20.45 1.60 1.42
CA GLY A 297 -19.33 1.82 0.53
C GLY A 297 -18.03 1.23 1.04
N TYR A 298 -17.08 1.02 0.13
CA TYR A 298 -15.73 0.53 0.44
C TYR A 298 -14.68 1.39 -0.24
N ALA A 299 -13.69 1.87 0.52
CA ALA A 299 -12.51 2.50 -0.04
C ALA A 299 -11.26 1.72 0.36
N ALA A 300 -10.31 1.59 -0.56
CA ALA A 300 -9.09 0.87 -0.30
C ALA A 300 -7.90 1.47 -1.03
N ASP A 301 -6.78 1.54 -0.33
CA ASP A 301 -5.46 1.81 -0.92
C ASP A 301 -4.62 0.54 -1.10
N VAL A 302 -5.05 -0.56 -0.48
CA VAL A 302 -4.32 -1.84 -0.41
C VAL A 302 -5.26 -3.00 -0.70
N PHE A 303 -4.73 -4.06 -1.31
CA PHE A 303 -5.50 -5.18 -1.83
C PHE A 303 -4.87 -6.53 -1.50
N GLY A 304 -5.70 -7.55 -1.29
CA GLY A 304 -5.26 -8.90 -0.92
C GLY A 304 -4.35 -9.56 -1.97
N CYS A 305 -4.35 -9.06 -3.20
CA CYS A 305 -3.42 -9.53 -4.24
C CYS A 305 -1.99 -9.04 -4.10
N GLU A 306 -1.75 -8.04 -3.24
CA GLU A 306 -0.41 -7.54 -2.93
C GLU A 306 0.29 -8.42 -1.88
N ASP A 307 -0.47 -9.13 -1.05
CA ASP A 307 0.03 -9.93 0.07
C ASP A 307 0.47 -11.33 -0.38
N ARG A 308 1.47 -11.40 -1.26
CA ARG A 308 1.90 -12.62 -1.97
C ARG A 308 2.34 -13.78 -1.07
N THR A 309 2.70 -13.50 0.18
CA THR A 309 3.08 -14.49 1.20
C THR A 309 1.88 -15.04 1.97
N ALA A 310 0.71 -14.40 1.87
CA ALA A 310 -0.50 -14.87 2.53
C ALA A 310 -1.01 -16.17 1.86
N PRO A 311 -1.37 -17.21 2.65
CA PRO A 311 -1.92 -18.46 2.09
C PRO A 311 -3.16 -18.19 1.24
N GLY A 312 -3.22 -18.58 -0.04
CA GLY A 312 -4.43 -18.28 -0.85
C GLY A 312 -4.68 -16.79 -1.09
N HIS A 313 -3.62 -15.97 -1.14
CA HIS A 313 -3.69 -14.59 -1.61
C HIS A 313 -4.40 -14.48 -2.96
N LEU A 314 -5.04 -13.35 -3.19
CA LEU A 314 -5.75 -13.09 -4.44
C LEU A 314 -4.75 -12.86 -5.58
N ARG A 315 -5.14 -13.14 -6.83
CA ARG A 315 -4.28 -12.85 -7.99
C ARG A 315 -4.48 -11.43 -8.51
N GLU A 316 -5.67 -10.89 -8.27
CA GLU A 316 -6.13 -9.59 -8.72
C GLU A 316 -7.22 -9.10 -7.77
N VAL A 317 -7.49 -7.79 -7.81
CA VAL A 317 -8.64 -7.22 -7.10
C VAL A 317 -9.94 -7.81 -7.66
N PRO A 318 -10.87 -8.30 -6.81
CA PRO A 318 -12.12 -8.87 -7.27
C PRO A 318 -12.86 -7.91 -8.20
N ARG A 319 -13.22 -8.42 -9.39
CA ARG A 319 -13.86 -7.60 -10.43
C ARG A 319 -15.12 -6.89 -9.94
N ARG A 320 -15.86 -7.51 -9.02
CA ARG A 320 -17.05 -6.91 -8.38
C ARG A 320 -16.69 -5.60 -7.68
N LEU A 321 -15.59 -5.53 -6.93
CA LEU A 321 -15.13 -4.30 -6.28
C LEU A 321 -14.71 -3.23 -7.29
N LEU A 322 -14.03 -3.63 -8.37
CA LEU A 322 -13.57 -2.71 -9.43
C LEU A 322 -14.73 -2.00 -10.14
N THR A 323 -15.85 -2.70 -10.34
CA THR A 323 -16.99 -2.18 -11.11
C THR A 323 -18.12 -1.62 -10.24
N HIS A 324 -18.10 -1.86 -8.92
CA HIS A 324 -19.20 -1.47 -8.05
C HIS A 324 -19.26 0.05 -7.87
N PRO A 325 -20.45 0.70 -7.95
CA PRO A 325 -20.54 2.15 -7.92
C PRO A 325 -20.12 2.75 -6.57
N ARG A 326 -20.28 2.03 -5.46
CA ARG A 326 -19.94 2.51 -4.10
C ARG A 326 -18.50 2.20 -3.67
N THR A 327 -17.56 2.07 -4.62
CA THR A 327 -16.14 1.88 -4.31
C THR A 327 -15.29 3.10 -4.69
N LEU A 328 -14.22 3.31 -3.92
CA LEU A 328 -13.18 4.30 -4.19
C LEU A 328 -11.80 3.68 -3.93
N LEU A 329 -11.05 3.45 -5.00
CA LEU A 329 -9.84 2.62 -4.96
C LEU A 329 -8.62 3.45 -5.38
N THR A 330 -7.52 3.32 -4.63
CA THR A 330 -6.23 3.94 -4.96
C THR A 330 -5.13 2.88 -5.03
N PRO A 331 -4.13 3.02 -5.92
CA PRO A 331 -3.11 2.01 -6.14
C PRO A 331 -1.92 2.20 -5.18
N HIS A 332 -2.10 1.92 -3.89
CA HIS A 332 -1.04 1.98 -2.87
C HIS A 332 -0.34 3.35 -2.77
N LEU A 333 -1.14 4.41 -2.72
CA LEU A 333 -0.70 5.81 -2.66
C LEU A 333 -0.42 6.31 -1.24
N GLY A 334 -0.54 5.47 -0.21
CA GLY A 334 -0.43 5.87 1.20
C GLY A 334 0.82 6.65 1.57
N SER A 335 1.95 6.46 0.87
CA SER A 335 3.17 7.27 1.06
C SER A 335 3.57 8.08 -0.18
N ALA A 336 2.71 8.14 -1.21
CA ALA A 336 2.99 8.75 -2.51
C ALA A 336 2.93 10.29 -2.47
N VAL A 337 3.73 10.89 -1.58
CA VAL A 337 4.00 12.32 -1.50
C VAL A 337 5.45 12.53 -1.93
N ASP A 338 5.68 13.31 -2.99
CA ASP A 338 6.99 13.39 -3.66
C ASP A 338 8.16 13.66 -2.69
N ALA A 339 8.05 14.68 -1.85
CA ALA A 339 9.07 15.03 -0.86
C ALA A 339 9.33 13.87 0.13
N ILE A 340 8.26 13.20 0.59
CA ILE A 340 8.39 12.05 1.49
C ILE A 340 9.07 10.88 0.79
N ARG A 341 8.71 10.59 -0.47
CA ARG A 341 9.34 9.52 -1.25
C ARG A 341 10.84 9.79 -1.48
N ARG A 342 11.21 11.05 -1.67
CA ARG A 342 12.61 11.49 -1.76
C ARG A 342 13.36 11.27 -0.45
N ASP A 343 12.80 11.72 0.67
CA ASP A 343 13.38 11.53 2.00
C ASP A 343 13.53 10.04 2.36
N MET A 344 12.56 9.22 1.97
CA MET A 344 12.61 7.76 2.13
C MET A 344 13.76 7.15 1.32
N GLY A 345 13.96 7.60 0.08
CA GLY A 345 15.09 7.15 -0.74
C GLY A 345 16.45 7.52 -0.14
N ILE A 346 16.58 8.74 0.40
CA ILE A 346 17.81 9.17 1.09
C ILE A 346 18.04 8.34 2.35
N ALA A 347 17.00 8.10 3.16
CA ALA A 347 17.11 7.26 4.35
C ALA A 347 17.54 5.83 4.01
N ALA A 348 16.99 5.24 2.95
CA ALA A 348 17.37 3.92 2.47
C ALA A 348 18.84 3.88 2.00
N ALA A 349 19.27 4.88 1.23
CA ALA A 349 20.66 4.99 0.81
C ALA A 349 21.63 5.12 2.00
N ARG A 350 21.24 5.86 3.05
CA ARG A 350 22.01 5.97 4.29
C ARG A 350 22.13 4.64 5.05
N GLN A 351 21.05 3.85 5.13
CA GLN A 351 21.07 2.51 5.72
C GLN A 351 22.04 1.59 4.97
N VAL A 352 22.03 1.64 3.65
CA VAL A 352 22.97 0.89 2.81
C VAL A 352 24.42 1.32 3.09
N GLU A 353 24.69 2.63 3.15
CA GLU A 353 26.01 3.16 3.47
C GLU A 353 26.52 2.67 4.84
N GLN A 354 25.67 2.75 5.87
CA GLN A 354 25.98 2.28 7.22
C GLN A 354 26.39 0.80 7.20
N ALA A 355 25.55 -0.08 6.64
CA ALA A 355 25.83 -1.51 6.58
C ALA A 355 27.09 -1.84 5.77
N LEU A 356 27.28 -1.20 4.60
CA LEU A 356 28.46 -1.45 3.78
C LEU A 356 29.76 -0.97 4.44
N SER A 357 29.69 0.08 5.28
CA SER A 357 30.80 0.54 6.12
C SER A 357 31.04 -0.30 7.39
N GLY A 358 30.26 -1.35 7.62
CA GLY A 358 30.38 -2.22 8.80
C GLY A 358 29.72 -1.65 10.07
N ARG A 359 28.94 -0.57 9.95
CA ARG A 359 28.11 -0.05 11.04
C ARG A 359 26.74 -0.73 11.04
N VAL A 360 26.14 -0.87 12.23
CA VAL A 360 24.74 -1.27 12.37
C VAL A 360 23.87 -0.22 11.68
N PRO A 361 23.05 -0.60 10.67
CA PRO A 361 22.19 0.36 9.99
C PRO A 361 20.98 0.76 10.85
N ASP A 362 20.48 1.98 10.63
CA ASP A 362 19.30 2.48 11.33
C ASP A 362 18.07 1.62 11.03
N HIS A 363 17.23 1.39 12.05
CA HIS A 363 15.95 0.67 11.92
C HIS A 363 16.08 -0.72 11.29
N GLU A 364 17.16 -1.40 11.62
CA GLU A 364 17.35 -2.80 11.31
C GLU A 364 16.36 -3.68 12.12
N VAL A 365 15.97 -4.82 11.55
CA VAL A 365 14.98 -5.73 12.15
C VAL A 365 15.53 -7.16 12.34
N THR A 366 16.84 -7.32 12.26
CA THR A 366 17.57 -8.60 12.26
C THR A 366 18.48 -8.82 13.47
N ALA A 367 18.84 -7.81 14.28
CA ALA A 367 19.89 -7.97 15.30
C ALA A 367 19.47 -8.77 16.52
N GLY A 368 18.17 -9.01 16.72
CA GLY A 368 17.68 -10.00 17.68
C GLY A 368 17.91 -11.45 17.24
N LEU A 369 18.08 -11.68 15.93
CA LEU A 369 18.18 -12.99 15.27
C LEU A 369 19.62 -13.33 14.84
N LEU A 370 20.53 -12.35 14.88
CA LEU A 370 21.96 -12.50 14.55
C LEU A 370 22.84 -12.87 15.76
N ARG A 371 22.24 -13.03 16.95
CA ARG A 371 22.94 -13.26 18.23
C ARG A 371 22.79 -14.69 18.79
N GLU A 372 22.21 -15.60 18.03
CA GLU A 372 22.31 -17.05 18.25
C GLU A 372 23.30 -17.63 17.24
#